data_AF-A0A6V8NNT4-F1
#
_entry.id   AF-A0A6V8NNT4-F1
#
_cell.length_a   1.000
_cell.length_b   1.000
_cell.length_c   1.000
_cell.angle_alpha   90.00
_cell.angle_beta   90.00
_cell.angle_gamma   90.00
#
_symmetry.space_group_name_H-M   'P 1'
#
loop_
_entity.id
_entity.type
_entity.pdbx_description
1 polymer ?
#
loop_
_entity_poly.entity_id
_entity_poly.type
_entity_poly.pdbx_seq_one_letter_code
_entity_poly.pdbx_strand_id
1 'polypeptide(L)' 'MDGVWYTGLGGVAIMVVKDQILKVIQELPQDATVEDAMERLYLLYKVERGIEQAEAGQKITQEEARKRMAKWLE' A
#
# COMPACT_ATOMS: atom_id res chain seq x y z
N MET A 1 25.02 8.63 3.42
CA MET A 1 25.01 9.61 4.51
C MET A 1 25.24 10.92 3.78
N ASP A 2 24.22 11.70 3.37
CA ASP A 2 23.05 12.17 4.10
C ASP A 2 21.90 12.41 3.10
N GLY A 3 20.68 11.92 3.27
CA GLY A 3 19.83 12.12 4.43
C GLY A 3 18.92 13.35 4.31
N VAL A 4 18.95 14.07 3.18
CA VAL A 4 18.22 15.35 3.00
C VAL A 4 17.34 15.33 1.77
N TRP A 5 16.26 14.55 1.83
CA TRP A 5 15.06 14.80 1.04
C TRP A 5 13.90 14.74 2.06
N TYR A 6 12.86 15.55 1.90
CA TYR A 6 11.75 15.76 2.86
C TYR A 6 11.96 16.83 3.95
N THR A 7 12.21 18.08 3.54
CA THR A 7 11.61 19.20 4.26
C THR A 7 10.78 20.03 3.29
N GLY A 8 9.49 20.17 3.61
CA GLY A 8 8.60 21.16 3.01
C GLY A 8 7.90 20.74 1.73
N LEU A 9 6.70 20.15 1.85
CA LEU A 9 5.45 20.81 1.50
C LEU A 9 4.28 19.86 1.81
N GLY A 10 3.28 20.40 2.52
CA GLY A 10 2.07 19.70 2.91
C GLY A 10 1.32 19.18 1.69
N GLY A 11 1.16 17.87 1.67
CA GLY A 11 0.39 17.11 0.70
C GLY A 11 0.63 15.66 1.06
N VAL A 12 -0.32 15.05 1.78
CA VAL A 12 -0.31 13.62 2.10
C VAL A 12 -0.50 12.86 0.78
N ALA A 13 0.58 12.74 0.02
CA ALA A 13 0.70 11.80 -1.06
C ALA A 13 0.99 10.46 -0.42
N ILE A 14 0.25 9.43 -0.82
CA ILE A 14 0.49 8.04 -0.46
C ILE A 14 1.96 7.72 -0.74
N MET A 15 2.81 7.77 0.29
CA MET A 15 4.25 7.68 0.09
C MET A 15 4.69 6.25 0.29
N VAL A 16 4.34 5.39 -0.68
CA VAL A 16 5.24 4.28 -0.99
C VAL A 16 6.52 4.93 -1.52
N VAL A 17 7.53 5.06 -0.65
CA VAL A 17 8.79 5.70 -1.03
C VAL A 17 9.58 4.78 -1.96
N LYS A 18 10.41 5.37 -2.83
CA LYS A 18 11.21 4.65 -3.83
C LYS A 18 11.95 3.43 -3.26
N ASP A 19 12.47 3.54 -2.05
CA ASP A 19 13.22 2.46 -1.39
C ASP A 19 12.34 1.25 -1.07
N GLN A 20 11.08 1.45 -0.68
CA GLN A 20 10.12 0.37 -0.45
C GLN A 20 9.74 -0.32 -1.77
N ILE A 21 9.56 0.45 -2.85
CA ILE A 21 9.32 -0.09 -4.21
C ILE A 21 10.49 -0.98 -4.62
N LEU A 22 11.73 -0.48 -4.48
CA LEU A 22 12.93 -1.23 -4.84
C LEU A 22 13.06 -2.51 -4.03
N LYS A 23 12.81 -2.46 -2.72
CA LYS A 23 12.84 -3.65 -1.86
C LYS A 23 11.84 -4.71 -2.34
N VAL A 24 10.61 -4.29 -2.64
CA VAL A 24 9.57 -5.20 -3.12
C VAL A 24 9.93 -5.85 -4.44
N ILE A 25 10.52 -5.11 -5.38
CA ILE A 25 10.98 -5.66 -6.66
C ILE A 25 12.17 -6.60 -6.47
N GLN A 26 13.08 -6.31 -5.53
CA GLN A 26 14.23 -7.17 -5.23
C GLN A 26 13.84 -8.50 -4.57
N GLU A 27 12.69 -8.56 -3.90
CA GLU A 27 12.16 -9.78 -3.27
C GLU A 27 11.42 -10.71 -4.24
N LEU A 28 11.18 -10.27 -5.49
CA LEU A 28 10.52 -11.11 -6.49
C LEU A 28 11.40 -12.30 -6.90
N PRO A 29 10.80 -13.47 -7.20
CA PRO A 29 11.51 -14.59 -7.81
C PRO A 29 12.23 -14.20 -9.11
N GLN A 30 13.31 -14.92 -9.43
CA GLN A 30 14.10 -14.64 -10.64
C GLN A 30 13.31 -14.85 -11.94
N ASP A 31 12.30 -15.72 -11.91
CA ASP A 31 11.37 -16.02 -12.99
C ASP A 31 10.07 -15.20 -12.93
N ALA A 32 10.00 -14.20 -12.04
CA ALA A 32 8.85 -13.32 -11.93
C ALA A 32 8.61 -12.54 -13.22
N THR A 33 7.33 -12.45 -13.58
CA THR A 33 6.83 -11.71 -14.73
C THR A 33 6.57 -10.24 -14.39
N VAL A 34 6.25 -9.44 -15.42
CA VAL A 34 5.84 -8.04 -15.22
C VAL A 34 4.51 -7.99 -14.44
N GLU A 35 3.61 -8.93 -14.71
CA GLU A 35 2.34 -9.09 -14.02
C GLU A 35 2.53 -9.31 -12.51
N ASP A 36 3.49 -10.17 -12.12
CA ASP A 36 3.83 -10.41 -10.71
C ASP A 36 4.33 -9.13 -10.03
N ALA A 37 5.18 -8.37 -10.71
CA ALA A 37 5.68 -7.09 -10.21
C ALA A 37 4.54 -6.07 -10.03
N MET A 38 3.63 -5.98 -11.00
CA MET A 38 2.46 -5.10 -10.92
C MET A 38 1.54 -5.48 -9.75
N GLU A 39 1.25 -6.77 -9.59
CA GLU A 39 0.42 -7.26 -8.48
C GLU A 39 1.05 -6.89 -7.13
N ARG A 40 2.34 -7.17 -6.98
CA ARG A 40 3.06 -6.93 -5.72
C ARG A 40 3.11 -5.44 -5.37
N LEU A 41 3.34 -4.57 -6.36
CA LEU A 41 3.33 -3.13 -6.17
C LEU A 41 1.92 -2.60 -5.84
N TYR A 42 0.88 -3.15 -6.49
CA TYR A 42 -0.49 -2.77 -6.18
C TYR A 42 -0.91 -3.20 -4.78
N LEU A 43 -0.48 -4.38 -4.33
CA LEU A 43 -0.70 -4.83 -2.96
C LEU A 43 -0.04 -3.89 -1.94
N LEU A 44 1.24 -3.54 -2.16
CA LEU A 44 1.96 -2.58 -1.32
C LEU A 44 1.19 -1.26 -1.21
N TYR A 45 0.76 -0.71 -2.34
CA TYR A 45 -0.07 0.50 -2.39
C TYR A 45 -1.36 0.36 -1.57
N LYS A 46 -2.10 -0.75 -1.71
CA LYS A 46 -3.36 -0.96 -0.97
C LYS A 46 -3.15 -1.04 0.54
N VAL A 47 -2.06 -1.66 0.98
CA VAL A 47 -1.70 -1.78 2.39
C VAL A 47 -1.37 -0.41 2.98
N GLU A 48 -0.46 0.34 2.37
CA GLU A 48 -0.08 1.67 2.85
C GLU A 48 -1.29 2.62 2.91
N ARG A 49 -2.13 2.61 1.87
CA ARG A 49 -3.40 3.35 1.90
C ARG A 49 -4.31 2.94 3.03
N GLY A 50 -4.41 1.64 3.32
CA GLY A 50 -5.23 1.13 4.41
C GLY A 50 -4.73 1.61 5.77
N ILE A 51 -3.41 1.66 5.96
CA ILE A 51 -2.76 2.19 7.17
C ILE A 51 -3.08 3.68 7.32
N GLU A 52 -2.86 4.48 6.28
CA GLU A 52 -3.18 5.92 6.29
C GLU A 52 -4.65 6.18 6.62
N GLN A 53 -5.56 5.41 6.02
CA GLN A 53 -6.99 5.50 6.32
C GLN A 53 -7.29 5.16 7.79
N ALA A 54 -6.67 4.11 8.33
CA ALA A 54 -6.85 3.70 9.71
C ALA A 54 -6.35 4.75 10.71
N GLU A 55 -5.20 5.36 10.43
CA GLU A 55 -4.60 6.46 11.20
C GLU A 55 -5.45 7.74 11.12
N ALA A 56 -6.00 8.05 9.93
CA ALA A 56 -6.93 9.15 9.72
C ALA A 56 -8.33 8.90 10.31
N GLY A 57 -8.55 7.77 11.00
CA GLY A 57 -9.83 7.43 11.61
C GLY A 57 -10.92 6.97 10.63
N GLN A 58 -10.58 6.75 9.34
CA GLN A 58 -11.48 6.26 8.30
C GLN A 58 -11.71 4.75 8.43
N LYS A 59 -12.16 4.31 9.61
CA LYS A 59 -12.41 2.91 9.96
C LYS A 59 -13.91 2.64 9.94
N ILE A 60 -14.25 1.37 9.75
CA ILE A 60 -15.62 0.87 9.87
C ILE A 60 -15.69 -0.16 10.99
N THR A 61 -16.88 -0.38 11.51
CA THR A 61 -17.13 -1.45 12.48
C THR A 61 -17.03 -2.83 11.83
N GLN A 62 -16.79 -3.86 12.65
CA GLN A 62 -16.76 -5.25 12.18
C GLN A 62 -18.09 -5.68 11.53
N GLU A 63 -19.22 -5.18 12.04
CA GLU A 63 -20.56 -5.41 11.49
C GLU A 63 -20.67 -4.89 10.05
N GLU A 64 -20.23 -3.65 9.82
CA GLU A 64 -20.23 -3.01 8.50
C GLU A 64 -19.27 -3.70 7.53
N ALA A 65 -18.11 -4.15 8.01
CA ALA A 65 -17.16 -4.91 7.21
C ALA A 65 -17.78 -6.22 6.70
N ARG A 66 -18.46 -6.99 7.57
CA ARG A 66 -19.16 -8.22 7.17
C ARG A 66 -20.22 -7.95 6.11
N LYS A 67 -21.04 -6.90 6.27
CA LYS A 67 -22.07 -6.51 5.30
C LYS A 67 -21.47 -6.15 3.93
N ARG A 68 -20.27 -5.56 3.88
CA ARG A 68 -19.57 -5.25 2.62
C ARG A 68 -18.99 -6.50 1.95
N MET A 69 -18.38 -7.41 2.73
CA MET A 69 -17.80 -8.64 2.20
C MET A 69 -18.84 -9.60 1.62
N ALA A 70 -20.06 -9.62 2.17
CA ALA A 70 -21.13 -10.51 1.72
C ALA A 70 -21.38 -10.44 0.20
N LYS A 71 -21.16 -9.27 -0.43
CA LYS A 71 -21.34 -9.05 -1.88
C LYS A 71 -20.44 -9.89 -2.79
N TRP A 72 -19.40 -10.52 -2.24
CA TRP A 72 -18.41 -11.30 -2.99
C TRP A 72 -18.39 -12.77 -2.56
N LEU A 73 -19.23 -13.16 -1.60
CA LEU A 73 -19.30 -14.51 -1.02
C LEU A 73 -20.62 -15.22 -1.36
N GLU A 74 -21.42 -14.62 -2.26
CA GLU A 74 -22.54 -15.27 -2.96
C GLU A 74 -22.02 -16.09 -4.14
#